data_AF-A0A1H8MQF7-F1
#
_entry.id   AF-A0A1H8MQF7-F1
#
_cell.length_a   1.000
_cell.length_b   1.000
_cell.length_c   1.000
_cell.angle_alpha   90.00
_cell.angle_beta   90.00
_cell.angle_gamma   90.00
#
_symmetry.space_group_name_H-M   'P 1'
#
loop_
_entity.id
_entity.type
_entity.pdbx_description
1 polymer ?
#
loop_
_entity_poly.entity_id
_entity_poly.type
_entity_poly.pdbx_seq_one_letter_code
_entity_poly.pdbx_strand_id
1 'polypeptide(L)'
;MFNPPYDASTWIPYFEVLLELIRAIAWPTAVIIAALLFSKDLKSLLPRIKKVGPAGLELETVHQNSEGLSEVRSTAVSESPLGELTDAEAKRIEERNERELQAFPEEHHLKILLRALTMQELYRYFALAYANIFTSQIILLEILNSRKIGHEEADELFKSVQANHDQLKDWKLETYMRFLLNWNFIKDLEGTYGHLYKLPHRPHCGMVGQ
;
A
#
# COMPACT_ATOMS: atom_id res chain seq x y z
N MET A 1 19.20 -48.76 -6.03
CA MET A 1 19.26 -49.85 -7.03
C MET A 1 18.05 -49.68 -7.93
N PHE A 2 18.24 -49.09 -9.11
CA PHE A 2 17.21 -49.02 -10.14
C PHE A 2 17.29 -50.33 -10.95
N ASN A 3 16.22 -51.14 -10.94
CA ASN A 3 16.03 -52.22 -11.90
C ASN A 3 15.24 -51.63 -13.08
N PRO A 4 15.86 -51.29 -14.21
CA PRO A 4 15.13 -50.70 -15.31
C PRO A 4 14.22 -51.76 -15.95
N PRO A 5 12.92 -51.48 -16.16
CA PRO A 5 12.01 -52.39 -16.86
C PRO A 5 12.12 -52.29 -18.38
N TYR A 6 13.16 -51.64 -18.93
CA TYR A 6 13.25 -51.29 -20.34
C TYR A 6 14.47 -51.92 -21.02
N ASP A 7 14.25 -52.39 -22.25
CA ASP A 7 15.28 -52.96 -23.10
C ASP A 7 16.27 -51.87 -23.57
N ALA A 8 17.57 -52.17 -23.52
CA ALA A 8 18.65 -51.19 -23.73
C ALA A 8 18.70 -50.60 -25.16
N SER A 9 17.92 -51.15 -26.09
CA SER A 9 17.76 -50.65 -27.45
C SER A 9 16.80 -49.47 -27.57
N THR A 10 16.11 -49.10 -26.50
CA THR A 10 15.11 -48.02 -26.51
C THR A 10 15.76 -46.71 -26.06
N TRP A 11 15.43 -45.60 -26.71
CA TRP A 11 15.98 -44.26 -26.43
C TRP A 11 15.40 -43.60 -25.15
N ILE A 12 14.32 -44.17 -24.61
CA ILE A 12 13.57 -43.71 -23.43
C ILE A 12 14.46 -43.41 -22.20
N PRO A 13 15.36 -44.31 -21.73
CA PRO A 13 16.19 -44.04 -20.56
C PRO A 13 17.12 -42.82 -20.72
N TYR A 14 17.61 -42.55 -21.93
CA TYR A 14 18.43 -41.36 -22.19
C TYR A 14 17.61 -40.07 -22.08
N PHE A 15 16.34 -40.12 -22.46
CA PHE A 15 15.42 -38.99 -22.33
C PHE A 15 15.10 -38.69 -20.86
N GLU A 16 14.94 -39.72 -20.03
CA GLU A 16 14.75 -39.56 -18.58
C GLU A 16 15.96 -38.89 -17.93
N VAL A 17 17.18 -39.37 -18.22
CA VAL A 17 18.42 -38.75 -17.70
C VAL A 17 18.57 -37.30 -18.17
N LEU A 18 18.22 -37.01 -19.44
CA LEU A 18 18.24 -35.66 -19.96
C LEU A 18 17.23 -34.74 -19.24
N LEU A 19 16.01 -35.23 -18.98
CA LEU A 19 15.00 -34.47 -18.23
C LEU A 19 15.43 -34.23 -16.78
N GLU A 20 16.03 -35.22 -16.12
CA GLU A 20 16.59 -35.05 -14.78
C GLU A 20 17.71 -34.02 -14.76
N LEU A 21 18.59 -34.02 -15.77
CA LEU A 21 19.65 -33.03 -15.92
C LEU A 21 19.09 -31.62 -16.15
N ILE A 22 18.12 -31.47 -17.04
CA ILE A 22 17.45 -30.18 -17.28
C ILE A 22 16.78 -29.70 -15.99
N ARG A 23 16.10 -30.57 -15.26
CA ARG A 23 15.46 -30.23 -13.98
C ARG A 23 16.48 -29.82 -12.92
N ALA A 24 17.63 -30.49 -12.87
CA ALA A 24 18.72 -30.16 -11.95
C ALA A 24 19.35 -28.78 -12.26
N ILE A 25 19.45 -28.41 -13.55
CA ILE A 25 20.04 -27.14 -14.01
C ILE A 25 19.00 -26.02 -14.11
N ALA A 26 17.71 -26.33 -14.10
CA ALA A 26 16.65 -25.33 -14.19
C ALA A 26 16.68 -24.35 -13.01
N TRP A 27 16.90 -24.84 -11.78
CA TRP A 27 16.83 -23.99 -10.59
C TRP A 27 17.99 -22.98 -10.47
N PRO A 28 19.29 -23.33 -10.67
CA PRO A 28 20.36 -22.35 -10.59
C PRO A 28 20.26 -21.34 -11.73
N THR A 29 19.85 -21.80 -12.92
CA THR A 29 19.63 -20.92 -14.08
C THR A 29 18.53 -19.92 -13.81
N ALA A 30 17.41 -20.35 -13.21
CA ALA A 30 16.33 -19.45 -12.80
C ALA A 30 16.81 -18.42 -11.76
N VAL A 31 17.62 -18.82 -10.78
CA VAL A 31 18.20 -17.91 -9.77
C VAL A 31 19.13 -16.89 -10.44
N ILE A 32 19.97 -17.31 -11.38
CA ILE A 32 20.87 -16.40 -12.11
C ILE A 32 20.07 -15.40 -12.96
N ILE A 33 19.06 -15.87 -13.69
CA ILE A 33 18.19 -15.01 -14.50
C ILE A 33 17.47 -13.99 -13.61
N ALA A 34 16.90 -14.43 -12.49
CA ALA A 34 16.25 -13.54 -11.52
C ALA A 34 17.25 -12.51 -10.98
N ALA A 35 18.45 -12.94 -10.55
CA ALA A 35 19.49 -12.04 -10.07
C ALA A 35 19.91 -11.00 -11.12
N LEU A 36 19.98 -11.39 -12.41
CA LEU A 36 20.31 -10.47 -13.50
C LEU A 36 19.18 -9.47 -13.77
N LEU A 37 17.92 -9.91 -13.80
CA LEU A 37 16.75 -9.03 -14.01
C LEU A 37 16.63 -8.00 -12.88
N PHE A 38 16.82 -8.42 -11.63
CA PHE A 38 16.72 -7.54 -10.46
C PHE A 38 18.04 -6.88 -10.09
N SER A 39 19.13 -7.09 -10.84
CA SER A 39 20.46 -6.55 -10.50
C SER A 39 20.48 -5.03 -10.41
N LYS A 40 19.68 -4.33 -11.24
CA LYS A 40 19.57 -2.86 -11.23
C LYS A 40 18.89 -2.37 -9.96
N ASP A 41 17.80 -3.02 -9.56
CA ASP A 41 17.04 -2.67 -8.36
C ASP A 41 17.80 -3.05 -7.08
N LEU A 42 18.42 -4.24 -7.06
CA LEU A 42 19.25 -4.72 -5.94
C LEU A 42 20.44 -3.80 -5.68
N LYS A 43 21.08 -3.25 -6.73
CA LYS A 43 22.16 -2.25 -6.57
C LYS A 43 21.71 -0.99 -5.81
N SER A 44 20.45 -0.60 -5.91
CA SER A 44 19.92 0.54 -5.14
C SER A 44 19.67 0.21 -3.66
N LEU A 45 19.48 -1.08 -3.34
CA LEU A 45 19.18 -1.57 -1.99
C LEU A 45 20.42 -2.02 -1.22
N LEU A 46 21.46 -2.51 -1.92
CA LEU A 46 22.73 -2.94 -1.32
C LEU A 46 23.42 -1.91 -0.39
N PRO A 47 23.38 -0.59 -0.66
CA PRO A 47 23.96 0.41 0.25
C PRO A 47 23.30 0.44 1.64
N ARG A 48 22.09 -0.11 1.78
CA ARG A 48 21.35 -0.16 3.05
C ARG A 48 21.73 -1.36 3.92
N ILE A 49 22.52 -2.30 3.40
CA ILE A 49 22.96 -3.48 4.13
C ILE A 49 24.32 -3.16 4.78
N LYS A 50 24.30 -2.59 5.98
CA LYS A 50 25.53 -2.20 6.71
C LYS A 50 26.32 -3.40 7.25
N LYS A 51 25.65 -4.48 7.66
CA LYS A 51 26.29 -5.65 8.26
C LYS A 51 25.58 -6.96 7.87
N VAL A 52 26.37 -7.91 7.40
CA VAL A 52 25.99 -9.33 7.29
C VAL A 52 26.79 -10.07 8.35
N GLY A 53 26.13 -10.55 9.39
CA GLY A 53 26.77 -11.28 10.50
C GLY A 53 26.36 -12.76 10.54
N PRO A 54 27.10 -13.60 11.29
CA PRO A 54 26.75 -15.02 11.47
C PRO A 54 25.41 -15.23 12.19
N ALA A 55 24.88 -14.20 12.85
CA ALA A 55 23.57 -14.20 13.50
C ALA A 55 22.41 -13.76 12.57
N GLY A 56 22.68 -13.39 11.31
CA GLY A 56 21.67 -12.95 10.34
C GLY A 56 21.99 -11.61 9.68
N LEU A 57 21.06 -11.16 8.84
CA LEU A 57 21.11 -9.86 8.19
C LEU A 57 20.51 -8.81 9.14
N GLU A 58 21.36 -7.98 9.74
CA GLU A 58 20.90 -6.80 10.47
C GLU A 58 20.64 -5.69 9.44
N LEU A 59 19.40 -5.65 8.95
CA LEU A 59 18.91 -4.50 8.21
C LEU A 59 18.78 -3.36 9.22
N GLU A 60 19.52 -2.27 8.99
CA GLU A 60 19.30 -1.03 9.71
C GLU A 60 17.86 -0.62 9.40
N THR A 61 16.95 -0.88 10.34
CA THR A 61 15.59 -0.35 10.24
C THR A 61 15.79 1.14 10.15
N VAL A 62 15.61 1.71 8.96
CA VAL A 62 15.45 3.14 8.83
C VAL A 62 14.30 3.42 9.78
N HIS A 63 14.61 3.97 10.95
CA HIS A 63 13.63 4.63 11.77
C HIS A 63 13.15 5.76 10.87
N GLN A 64 12.14 5.43 10.08
CA GLN A 64 11.38 6.37 9.32
C GLN A 64 10.69 7.15 10.42
N ASN A 65 11.39 8.18 10.91
CA ASN A 65 10.91 9.09 11.95
C ASN A 65 9.57 9.61 11.44
N SER A 66 8.50 8.96 11.91
CA SER A 66 7.12 9.33 11.64
C SER A 66 6.74 10.61 12.39
N GLU A 67 7.68 11.22 13.11
CA GLU A 67 7.59 12.56 13.70
C GLU A 67 7.29 13.67 12.67
N GLY A 68 7.39 13.41 11.37
CA GLY A 68 7.12 14.39 10.32
C GLY A 68 5.69 14.45 9.76
N LEU A 69 4.79 13.53 10.11
CA LEU A 69 3.45 13.47 9.46
C LEU A 69 2.33 14.17 10.24
N SER A 70 2.56 14.62 11.48
CA SER A 70 1.55 15.32 12.28
C SER A 70 1.40 16.81 11.92
N GLU A 71 2.33 17.39 11.18
CA GLU A 71 2.10 18.67 10.51
C GLU A 71 1.87 18.39 9.03
N VAL A 72 0.62 18.09 8.67
CA VAL A 72 0.08 18.60 7.40
C VAL A 72 0.08 20.12 7.55
N ARG A 73 1.27 20.73 7.48
CA ARG A 73 1.43 22.15 7.34
C ARG A 73 0.57 22.49 6.14
N SER A 74 -0.46 23.29 6.38
CA SER A 74 -1.14 24.04 5.34
C SER A 74 -0.03 24.60 4.46
N THR A 75 0.19 24.00 3.30
CA THR A 75 1.10 24.52 2.30
C THR A 75 0.39 25.74 1.77
N ALA A 76 0.46 26.83 2.52
CA ALA A 76 0.16 28.16 2.04
C ALA A 76 0.92 28.25 0.72
N VAL A 77 0.18 28.41 -0.37
CA VAL A 77 0.73 28.50 -1.72
C VAL A 77 1.82 29.56 -1.64
N SER A 78 3.07 29.13 -1.78
CA SER A 78 4.18 30.08 -1.73
C SER A 78 3.95 31.06 -2.87
N GLU A 79 3.91 32.35 -2.57
CA GLU A 79 3.80 33.40 -3.60
C GLU A 79 5.06 33.47 -4.48
N SER A 80 6.10 32.71 -4.13
CA SER A 80 7.30 32.59 -4.97
C SER A 80 6.96 31.86 -6.27
N PRO A 81 7.42 32.37 -7.42
CA PRO A 81 7.24 31.67 -8.69
C PRO A 81 7.81 30.26 -8.58
N LEU A 82 7.02 29.28 -9.01
CA LEU A 82 7.46 27.89 -9.09
C LEU A 82 8.64 27.82 -10.07
N GLY A 83 9.77 27.28 -9.62
CA GLY A 83 10.91 27.05 -10.49
C GLY A 83 10.60 26.00 -11.55
N GLU A 84 11.40 25.96 -12.61
CA GLU A 84 11.24 24.94 -13.65
C GLU A 84 11.37 23.52 -13.07
N LEU A 85 10.48 22.63 -13.49
CA LEU A 85 10.55 21.22 -13.15
C LEU A 85 11.85 20.64 -13.72
N THR A 86 12.70 20.03 -12.89
CA THR A 86 13.94 19.39 -13.37
C THR A 86 13.74 17.93 -13.78
N ASP A 87 12.72 17.28 -13.24
CA ASP A 87 12.43 15.87 -13.47
C ASP A 87 11.76 15.64 -14.84
N ALA A 88 12.29 14.67 -15.60
CA ALA A 88 11.83 14.40 -16.96
C ALA A 88 10.40 13.84 -17.02
N GLU A 89 9.98 13.08 -16.00
CA GLU A 89 8.63 12.53 -15.96
C GLU A 89 7.63 13.60 -15.50
N ALA A 90 8.02 14.45 -14.56
CA ALA A 90 7.24 15.62 -14.16
C ALA A 90 6.96 16.54 -15.37
N LYS A 91 7.97 16.83 -16.20
CA LYS A 91 7.80 17.60 -17.45
C LYS A 91 6.79 16.94 -18.40
N ARG A 92 6.88 15.62 -18.61
CA ARG A 92 5.94 14.89 -19.47
C ARG A 92 4.49 14.99 -18.97
N ILE A 93 4.30 14.94 -17.65
CA ILE A 93 2.99 15.10 -17.04
C ILE A 93 2.48 16.53 -17.22
N GLU A 94 3.33 17.53 -17.02
CA GLU A 94 3.01 18.95 -17.26
C GLU A 94 2.59 19.19 -18.71
N GLU A 95 3.38 18.77 -19.68
CA GLU A 95 3.08 18.89 -21.12
C GLU A 95 1.78 18.17 -21.52
N ARG A 96 1.48 17.02 -20.89
CA ARG A 96 0.20 16.33 -21.11
C ARG A 96 -0.96 17.16 -20.54
N ASN A 97 -0.85 17.63 -19.31
CA ASN A 97 -1.89 18.41 -18.65
C ASN A 97 -2.15 19.72 -19.41
N GLU A 98 -1.11 20.37 -19.93
CA GLU A 98 -1.23 21.58 -20.74
C GLU A 98 -2.02 21.31 -22.04
N ARG A 99 -1.69 20.22 -22.76
CA ARG A 99 -2.44 19.81 -23.97
C ARG A 99 -3.90 19.50 -23.67
N GLU A 100 -4.18 18.83 -22.55
CA GLU A 100 -5.56 18.56 -22.12
C GLU A 100 -6.31 19.83 -21.74
N LEU A 101 -5.64 20.79 -21.11
CA LEU A 101 -6.24 22.08 -20.71
C LEU A 101 -6.58 22.95 -21.93
N GLN A 102 -5.71 22.97 -22.95
CA GLN A 102 -5.92 23.70 -24.20
C GLN A 102 -7.16 23.22 -24.99
N ALA A 103 -7.69 22.03 -24.70
CA ALA A 103 -8.93 21.54 -25.30
C ALA A 103 -10.19 22.28 -24.79
N PHE A 104 -10.07 23.08 -23.73
CA PHE A 104 -11.16 23.85 -23.13
C PHE A 104 -10.97 25.36 -23.37
N PRO A 105 -12.05 26.16 -23.41
CA PRO A 105 -11.96 27.62 -23.45
C PRO A 105 -11.17 28.19 -22.26
N GLU A 106 -10.34 29.23 -22.51
CA GLU A 106 -9.48 29.85 -21.48
C GLU A 106 -10.26 30.34 -20.25
N GLU A 107 -11.46 30.85 -20.45
CA GLU A 107 -12.40 31.27 -19.40
C GLU A 107 -12.78 30.16 -18.40
N HIS A 108 -12.54 28.89 -18.75
CA HIS A 108 -12.79 27.74 -17.87
C HIS A 108 -11.53 27.13 -17.25
N HIS A 109 -10.34 27.53 -17.70
CA HIS A 109 -9.08 26.91 -17.27
C HIS A 109 -8.89 26.97 -15.75
N LEU A 110 -9.06 28.16 -15.15
CA LEU A 110 -8.89 28.34 -13.71
C LEU A 110 -9.81 27.40 -12.89
N LYS A 111 -11.08 27.28 -13.31
CA LYS A 111 -12.05 26.43 -12.62
C LYS A 111 -11.71 24.94 -12.76
N ILE A 112 -11.25 24.53 -13.94
CA ILE A 112 -10.81 23.15 -14.20
C ILE A 112 -9.57 22.82 -13.37
N LEU A 113 -8.55 23.69 -13.40
CA LEU A 113 -7.32 23.53 -12.64
C LEU A 113 -7.58 23.48 -11.13
N LEU A 114 -8.42 24.38 -10.61
CA LEU A 114 -8.81 24.37 -9.20
C LEU A 114 -9.48 23.04 -8.82
N ARG A 115 -10.42 22.56 -9.63
CA ARG A 115 -11.10 21.28 -9.37
C ARG A 115 -10.15 20.09 -9.47
N ALA A 116 -9.26 20.09 -10.46
CA ALA A 116 -8.25 19.05 -10.62
C ALA A 116 -7.29 19.01 -9.42
N LEU A 117 -6.80 20.18 -8.97
CA LEU A 117 -5.96 20.31 -7.79
C LEU A 117 -6.67 19.79 -6.53
N THR A 118 -7.93 20.19 -6.30
CA THR A 118 -8.73 19.67 -5.17
C THR A 118 -8.87 18.16 -5.22
N MET A 119 -9.12 17.57 -6.40
CA MET A 119 -9.20 16.12 -6.54
C MET A 119 -7.87 15.43 -6.28
N GLN A 120 -6.76 15.99 -6.76
CA GLN A 120 -5.42 15.46 -6.49
C GLN A 120 -5.07 15.53 -5.01
N GLU A 121 -5.40 16.64 -4.33
CA GLU A 121 -5.24 16.75 -2.87
C GLU A 121 -6.05 15.68 -2.15
N LEU A 122 -7.32 15.48 -2.53
CA LEU A 122 -8.16 14.44 -1.96
C LEU A 122 -7.56 13.03 -2.16
N TYR A 123 -7.10 12.72 -3.37
CA TYR A 123 -6.43 11.44 -3.65
C TYR A 123 -5.15 11.27 -2.84
N ARG A 124 -4.35 12.33 -2.69
CA ARG A 124 -3.15 12.32 -1.85
C ARG A 124 -3.51 12.05 -0.39
N TYR A 125 -4.52 12.72 0.15
CA TYR A 125 -5.01 12.48 1.51
C TYR A 125 -5.50 11.05 1.68
N PHE A 126 -6.23 10.51 0.70
CA PHE A 126 -6.69 9.12 0.73
C PHE A 126 -5.52 8.13 0.65
N ALA A 127 -4.53 8.37 -0.21
CA ALA A 127 -3.34 7.52 -0.33
C ALA A 127 -2.51 7.54 0.96
N LEU A 128 -2.34 8.71 1.57
CA LEU A 128 -1.69 8.84 2.88
C LEU A 128 -2.50 8.11 3.97
N ALA A 129 -3.82 8.30 4.01
CA ALA A 129 -4.69 7.58 4.93
C ALA A 129 -4.53 6.07 4.75
N TYR A 130 -4.66 5.57 3.52
CA TYR A 130 -4.56 4.15 3.19
C TYR A 130 -3.18 3.57 3.52
N ALA A 131 -2.09 4.29 3.23
CA ALA A 131 -0.74 3.86 3.59
C ALA A 131 -0.54 3.75 5.10
N ASN A 132 -1.31 4.51 5.90
CA ASN A 132 -1.26 4.48 7.36
C ASN A 132 -2.30 3.52 7.98
N ILE A 133 -3.29 3.05 7.22
CA ILE A 133 -4.28 2.08 7.67
C ILE A 133 -3.79 0.67 7.34
N PHE A 134 -3.33 -0.06 8.35
CA PHE A 134 -3.02 -1.48 8.18
C PHE A 134 -4.32 -2.29 8.02
N THR A 135 -4.26 -3.43 7.32
CA THR A 135 -5.41 -4.33 7.12
C THR A 135 -6.10 -4.72 8.43
N SER A 136 -5.35 -4.84 9.54
CA SER A 136 -5.88 -5.01 10.90
C SER A 136 -6.92 -3.98 11.29
N GLN A 137 -6.65 -2.72 10.94
CA GLN A 137 -7.42 -1.57 11.36
C GLN A 137 -8.75 -1.51 10.59
N ILE A 138 -8.77 -2.04 9.36
CA ILE A 138 -9.99 -2.16 8.55
C ILE A 138 -10.99 -3.11 9.21
N ILE A 139 -10.55 -4.25 9.75
CA ILE A 139 -11.43 -5.22 10.43
C ILE A 139 -12.06 -4.58 11.66
N LEU A 140 -11.26 -3.88 12.48
CA LEU A 140 -11.77 -3.20 13.67
C LEU A 140 -12.74 -2.07 13.29
N LEU A 141 -12.43 -1.31 12.23
CA LEU A 141 -13.32 -0.30 11.67
C LEU A 141 -14.63 -0.91 11.15
N GLU A 142 -14.60 -2.07 10.51
CA GLU A 142 -15.79 -2.78 10.04
C GLU A 142 -16.69 -3.19 11.20
N ILE A 143 -16.10 -3.72 12.29
CA ILE A 143 -16.84 -4.09 13.50
C ILE A 143 -17.44 -2.85 14.16
N LEU A 144 -16.64 -1.78 14.34
CA LEU A 144 -17.08 -0.48 14.87
C LEU A 144 -18.18 0.16 14.01
N ASN A 145 -18.18 -0.10 12.69
CA ASN A 145 -19.21 0.38 11.77
C ASN A 145 -20.48 -0.47 11.81
N SER A 146 -20.37 -1.76 12.11
CA SER A 146 -21.50 -2.70 12.12
C SER A 146 -22.40 -2.52 13.35
N ARG A 147 -21.84 -2.14 14.49
CA ARG A 147 -22.58 -1.95 15.75
C ARG A 147 -21.89 -0.93 16.66
N LYS A 148 -22.68 -0.26 17.50
CA LYS A 148 -22.14 0.53 18.61
C LYS A 148 -21.55 -0.43 19.63
N ILE A 149 -20.30 -0.22 20.02
CA ILE A 149 -19.62 -1.01 21.05
C ILE A 149 -19.23 -0.12 22.22
N GLY A 150 -19.23 -0.71 23.42
CA GLY A 150 -18.71 -0.06 24.62
C GLY A 150 -17.17 -0.01 24.61
N HIS A 151 -16.59 0.79 25.51
CA HIS A 151 -15.13 0.91 25.62
C HIS A 151 -14.45 -0.42 26.00
N GLU A 152 -15.06 -1.22 26.88
CA GLU A 152 -14.54 -2.53 27.29
C GLU A 152 -14.50 -3.51 26.10
N GLU A 153 -15.57 -3.60 25.32
CA GLU A 153 -15.61 -4.44 24.11
C GLU A 153 -14.59 -3.95 23.05
N ALA A 154 -14.41 -2.63 22.92
CA ALA A 154 -13.40 -2.06 22.03
C ALA A 154 -11.97 -2.44 22.45
N ASP A 155 -11.68 -2.51 23.75
CA ASP A 155 -10.37 -2.94 24.28
C ASP A 155 -10.11 -4.42 23.99
N GLU A 156 -11.09 -5.30 24.20
CA GLU A 156 -10.97 -6.72 23.88
C GLU A 156 -10.73 -6.95 22.38
N LEU A 157 -11.52 -6.26 21.54
CA LEU A 157 -11.34 -6.32 20.09
C LEU A 157 -9.97 -5.79 19.67
N PHE A 158 -9.52 -4.68 20.24
CA PHE A 158 -8.20 -4.12 19.96
C PHE A 158 -7.08 -5.09 20.34
N LYS A 159 -7.14 -5.72 21.52
CA LYS A 159 -6.19 -6.77 21.93
C LYS A 159 -6.15 -7.94 20.96
N SER A 160 -7.31 -8.37 20.46
CA SER A 160 -7.38 -9.46 19.46
C SER A 160 -6.68 -9.09 18.14
N VAL A 161 -6.81 -7.82 17.72
CA VAL A 161 -6.16 -7.29 16.52
C VAL A 161 -4.66 -7.08 16.76
N GLN A 162 -4.28 -6.54 17.92
CA GLN A 162 -2.90 -6.35 18.33
C GLN A 162 -2.11 -7.67 18.35
N ALA A 163 -2.73 -8.76 18.80
CA ALA A 163 -2.10 -10.09 18.84
C ALA A 163 -1.69 -10.62 17.46
N ASN A 164 -2.37 -10.21 16.40
CA ASN A 164 -2.14 -10.68 15.03
C ASN A 164 -1.29 -9.71 14.19
N HIS A 165 -0.94 -8.53 14.72
CA HIS A 165 -0.32 -7.46 13.94
C HIS A 165 0.81 -6.78 14.71
N ASP A 166 2.05 -7.14 14.36
CA ASP A 166 3.26 -6.67 15.01
C ASP A 166 3.40 -5.14 15.06
N GLN A 167 2.87 -4.42 14.07
CA GLN A 167 2.94 -2.95 14.03
C GLN A 167 2.15 -2.26 15.16
N LEU A 168 1.20 -2.97 15.78
CA LEU A 168 0.35 -2.45 16.85
C LEU A 168 0.84 -2.83 18.25
N LYS A 169 1.93 -3.60 18.39
CA LYS A 169 2.41 -4.07 19.70
C LYS A 169 2.65 -2.94 20.70
N ASP A 170 3.14 -1.80 20.23
CA ASP A 170 3.43 -0.64 21.07
C ASP A 170 2.25 0.34 21.19
N TRP A 171 1.16 0.09 20.47
CA TRP A 171 -0.01 0.95 20.47
C TRP A 171 -0.96 0.60 21.62
N LYS A 172 -1.49 1.63 22.27
CA LYS A 172 -2.61 1.50 23.21
C LYS A 172 -3.92 1.78 22.51
N LEU A 173 -5.03 1.26 23.04
CA LEU A 173 -6.38 1.50 22.51
C LEU A 173 -6.64 3.00 22.32
N GLU A 174 -6.27 3.85 23.27
CA GLU A 174 -6.53 5.30 23.18
C GLU A 174 -5.74 5.96 22.05
N THR A 175 -4.53 5.48 21.79
CA THR A 175 -3.70 5.96 20.67
C THR A 175 -4.35 5.57 19.35
N TYR A 176 -4.84 4.34 19.29
CA TYR A 176 -5.56 3.83 18.14
C TYR A 176 -6.88 4.59 17.89
N MET A 177 -7.70 4.80 18.92
CA MET A 177 -8.96 5.52 18.79
C MET A 177 -8.73 7.00 18.44
N ARG A 178 -7.71 7.64 19.01
CA ARG A 178 -7.32 9.00 18.63
C ARG A 178 -6.89 9.08 17.17
N PHE A 179 -6.15 8.09 16.67
CA PHE A 179 -5.84 7.99 15.25
C PHE A 179 -7.13 7.94 14.43
N LEU A 180 -8.06 7.02 14.73
CA LEU A 180 -9.33 6.94 13.99
C LEU A 180 -10.17 8.22 14.05
N LEU A 181 -10.18 8.91 15.20
CA LEU A 181 -10.86 10.21 15.38
C LEU A 181 -10.20 11.33 14.57
N ASN A 182 -8.86 11.44 14.62
CA ASN A 182 -8.11 12.47 13.89
C ASN A 182 -8.30 12.35 12.37
N TRP A 183 -8.40 11.12 11.87
CA TRP A 183 -8.69 10.84 10.45
C TRP A 183 -10.18 10.90 10.10
N ASN A 184 -11.05 11.26 11.07
CA ASN A 184 -12.50 11.32 10.92
C ASN A 184 -13.16 10.00 10.48
N PHE A 185 -12.57 8.84 10.81
CA PHE A 185 -13.17 7.53 10.52
C PHE A 185 -14.31 7.20 11.49
N ILE A 186 -14.24 7.69 12.72
CA ILE A 186 -15.27 7.53 13.76
C ILE A 186 -15.57 8.88 14.42
N LYS A 187 -16.68 8.97 15.16
CA LYS A 187 -16.97 10.07 16.09
C LYS A 187 -17.13 9.55 17.51
N ASP A 188 -16.77 10.39 18.47
CA ASP A 188 -17.12 10.19 19.87
C ASP A 188 -18.55 10.69 20.10
N LEU A 189 -19.43 9.79 20.50
CA LEU A 189 -20.82 10.09 20.86
C LEU A 189 -20.99 9.76 22.34
N GLU A 190 -20.73 10.74 23.20
CA GLU A 190 -21.00 10.69 24.65
C GLU A 190 -20.35 9.46 25.33
N GLY A 191 -19.11 9.09 24.94
CA GLY A 191 -18.40 7.95 25.53
C GLY A 191 -18.73 6.60 24.90
N THR A 192 -19.56 6.58 23.85
CA THR A 192 -19.67 5.45 22.92
C THR A 192 -19.06 5.81 21.57
N TYR A 193 -18.27 4.88 21.03
CA TYR A 193 -17.71 5.05 19.69
C TYR A 193 -18.75 4.62 18.66
N GLY A 194 -19.10 5.54 17.75
CA GLY A 194 -20.13 5.33 16.74
C GLY A 194 -19.86 6.10 15.47
N HIS A 195 -20.52 5.68 14.38
CA HIS A 195 -20.19 6.16 13.05
C HIS A 195 -20.81 7.53 12.69
N LEU A 196 -20.15 8.23 11.76
CA LEU A 196 -20.47 9.58 11.25
C LEU A 196 -21.48 9.55 10.09
N TYR A 197 -21.41 8.52 9.25
CA TYR A 197 -22.25 8.38 8.06
C TYR A 197 -23.09 7.12 8.17
N LYS A 198 -24.36 7.24 8.53
CA LYS A 198 -25.32 6.20 8.12
C LYS A 198 -25.23 6.20 6.59
N LEU A 199 -24.50 5.25 6.00
CA LEU A 199 -24.44 5.09 4.55
C LEU A 199 -25.90 5.15 4.12
N PRO A 200 -26.30 6.10 3.25
CA PRO A 200 -27.68 6.17 2.83
C PRO A 200 -28.02 4.77 2.36
N HIS A 201 -28.98 4.12 3.02
CA HIS A 201 -29.44 2.81 2.62
C HIS A 201 -29.66 2.92 1.13
N ARG A 202 -28.83 2.25 0.32
CA ARG A 202 -29.07 2.23 -1.12
C ARG A 202 -30.49 1.67 -1.22
N PRO A 203 -31.48 2.46 -1.66
CA PRO A 203 -32.81 1.91 -1.83
C PRO A 203 -32.61 0.69 -2.72
N HIS A 204 -33.12 -0.47 -2.28
CA HIS A 204 -33.12 -1.66 -3.12
C HIS A 204 -33.59 -1.20 -4.48
N CYS A 205 -32.70 -1.29 -5.46
CA CYS A 205 -33.01 -0.98 -6.85
C CYS A 205 -33.97 -2.09 -7.25
N GLY A 206 -35.26 -1.86 -6.98
CA GLY A 206 -36.33 -2.73 -7.40
C GLY A 206 -36.19 -2.81 -8.90
N MET A 207 -35.88 -4.00 -9.41
CA MET A 207 -35.98 -4.27 -10.82
C MET A 207 -37.43 -4.04 -11.21
N VAL A 208 -37.71 -2.87 -11.77
CA VAL A 208 -38.95 -2.58 -12.48
C VAL A 208 -38.88 -3.47 -13.71
N GLY A 209 -39.48 -4.65 -13.62
CA GLY A 209 -39.78 -5.49 -14.77
C GLY A 209 -40.71 -4.71 -15.70
N GLN A 210 -40.31 -4.64 -16.97
CA GLN A 210 -41.15 -4.17 -18.07
C GLN A 210 -42.17 -5.24 -18.44
#